data_AF-A0A0G0LV27-F1
#
_entry.id   AF-A0A0G0LV27-F1
#
_cell.length_a   1.000
_cell.length_b   1.000
_cell.length_c   1.000
_cell.angle_alpha   90.00
_cell.angle_beta   90.00
_cell.angle_gamma   90.00
#
_symmetry.space_group_name_H-M   'P 1'
#
loop_
_entity.id
_entity.type
_entity.pdbx_description
1 polymer ?
#
loop_
_entity_poly.entity_id
_entity_poly.type
_entity_poly.pdbx_seq_one_letter_code
_entity_poly.pdbx_strand_id
1 'polypeptide(L)'
;MKLSFGFFCFCSFLSFLIFPSKVFAADVVINEVSPASNPEWVELYNTNTNPISLQGYSIDFGSSSQVKSFCEGDQIAGNSYKLIILATSAFWLHNTNGDTVNLKNNSDTVDTISYGPGSSLDNPSNTQSITRSPDGSSNWIITDTSSQQGDTVSFVCPTPTPTPTNIPTPTDAPTPTKTPTPTKTPTPTKTPTPTKVPTSTQTPSPTSTKKPTPTPTKKITPSTAEIELLSNEAKNSKNEQEEKPTPQVLGESTSKLPFLFIGLGIIFLSVCAILAYFQLGDKILPWKRKQSL
;
A
#
# COMPACT_ATOMS: atom_id res chain seq x y z
N MET A 1 14.12 -10.83 46.78
CA MET A 1 13.94 -11.22 45.37
C MET A 1 13.37 -10.03 44.60
N LYS A 2 14.24 -9.11 44.15
CA LYS A 2 13.87 -7.95 43.34
C LYS A 2 14.48 -8.18 41.96
N LEU A 3 13.80 -8.95 41.12
CA LEU A 3 14.20 -9.11 39.72
C LEU A 3 13.84 -7.78 39.04
N SER A 4 14.87 -7.01 38.75
CA SER A 4 14.80 -5.63 38.27
C SER A 4 13.98 -5.54 36.99
N PHE A 5 12.98 -4.66 37.01
CA PHE A 5 12.19 -4.17 35.87
C PHE A 5 13.05 -3.73 34.66
N GLY A 6 14.34 -3.44 34.88
CA GLY A 6 15.30 -3.10 33.82
C GLY A 6 15.70 -4.25 32.89
N PHE A 7 15.62 -5.52 33.32
CA PHE A 7 16.02 -6.65 32.47
C PHE A 7 15.01 -6.92 31.34
N PHE A 8 13.73 -6.65 31.58
CA PHE A 8 12.66 -6.81 30.59
C PHE A 8 12.69 -5.70 29.52
N CYS A 9 13.07 -4.48 29.90
CA CYS A 9 13.20 -3.36 28.96
C CYS A 9 14.40 -3.54 28.02
N PHE A 10 15.51 -4.11 28.53
CA PHE A 10 16.72 -4.37 27.74
C PHE A 10 16.52 -5.50 26.71
N CYS A 11 15.77 -6.56 27.03
CA CYS A 11 15.46 -7.62 26.06
C CYS A 11 14.47 -7.18 24.97
N SER A 12 13.54 -6.27 25.30
CA SER A 12 12.60 -5.69 24.32
C SER A 12 13.32 -4.81 23.29
N PHE A 13 14.24 -3.95 23.75
CA PHE A 13 15.05 -3.10 22.88
C PHE A 13 16.10 -3.88 22.07
N LEU A 14 16.65 -4.96 22.63
CA LEU A 14 17.61 -5.82 21.93
C LEU A 14 16.93 -6.72 20.88
N SER A 15 15.63 -7.00 20.99
CA SER A 15 14.88 -7.69 19.92
C SER A 15 14.69 -6.83 18.68
N PHE A 16 14.62 -5.50 18.82
CA PHE A 16 14.52 -4.58 17.69
C PHE A 16 15.86 -4.35 16.96
N LEU A 17 17.00 -4.72 17.59
CA LEU A 17 18.34 -4.55 17.01
C LEU A 17 18.90 -5.83 16.35
N ILE A 18 18.23 -6.99 16.50
CA ILE A 18 18.74 -8.28 16.02
C ILE A 18 17.90 -8.86 14.85
N PHE A 19 16.71 -8.32 14.59
CA PHE A 19 16.02 -8.58 13.32
C PHE A 19 16.29 -7.40 12.39
N PRO A 20 17.26 -7.48 11.45
CA PRO A 20 17.20 -6.58 10.31
C PRO A 20 15.81 -6.76 9.71
N SER A 21 15.03 -5.68 9.67
CA SER A 21 13.80 -5.65 8.87
C SER A 21 14.22 -6.06 7.48
N LYS A 22 13.93 -7.31 7.11
CA LYS A 22 14.22 -7.80 5.78
C LYS A 22 13.29 -7.01 4.88
N VAL A 23 13.80 -5.94 4.29
CA VAL A 23 13.11 -5.22 3.22
C VAL A 23 13.09 -6.23 2.08
N PHE A 24 11.98 -6.94 1.92
CA PHE A 24 11.77 -7.77 0.76
C PHE A 24 11.73 -6.81 -0.43
N ALA A 25 12.71 -6.92 -1.33
CA ALA A 25 12.55 -6.32 -2.64
C ALA A 25 11.30 -6.96 -3.26
N ALA A 26 10.37 -6.14 -3.74
CA ALA A 26 9.19 -6.66 -4.41
C ALA A 26 9.60 -7.35 -5.71
N ASP A 27 9.00 -8.51 -5.96
CA ASP A 27 9.28 -9.33 -7.14
C ASP A 27 8.79 -8.68 -8.45
N VAL A 28 7.75 -7.83 -8.34
CA VAL A 28 7.29 -6.94 -9.40
C VAL A 28 7.32 -5.52 -8.86
N VAL A 29 7.88 -4.60 -9.63
CA VAL A 29 8.03 -3.19 -9.27
C VAL A 29 7.52 -2.30 -10.38
N ILE A 30 7.15 -1.07 -10.03
CA ILE A 30 6.93 0.00 -11.00
C ILE A 30 8.30 0.40 -11.54
N ASN A 31 8.51 0.35 -12.84
CA ASN A 31 9.79 0.64 -13.46
C ASN A 31 9.84 2.03 -14.08
N GLU A 32 8.77 2.44 -14.77
CA GLU A 32 8.71 3.72 -15.45
C GLU A 32 7.27 4.27 -15.43
N VAL A 33 7.13 5.59 -15.29
CA VAL A 33 5.84 6.29 -15.27
C VAL A 33 5.93 7.52 -16.16
N SER A 34 4.95 7.70 -17.04
CA SER A 34 4.85 8.86 -17.91
C SER A 34 3.49 9.53 -17.71
N PRO A 35 3.40 10.49 -16.77
CA PRO A 35 2.15 11.13 -16.42
C PRO A 35 1.75 12.16 -17.48
N ALA A 36 2.67 12.98 -17.99
CA ALA A 36 2.33 14.08 -18.90
C ALA A 36 2.22 13.68 -20.39
N SER A 37 2.39 12.40 -20.75
CA SER A 37 2.24 11.92 -22.12
C SER A 37 0.78 11.69 -22.51
N ASN A 38 0.52 11.52 -23.81
CA ASN A 38 -0.80 11.15 -24.32
C ASN A 38 -0.69 9.97 -25.29
N PRO A 39 -1.12 8.75 -24.89
CA PRO A 39 -1.72 8.39 -23.60
C PRO A 39 -0.71 8.44 -22.43
N GLU A 40 -1.23 8.55 -21.20
CA GLU A 40 -0.46 8.34 -19.97
C GLU A 40 -0.20 6.84 -19.79
N TRP A 41 0.89 6.46 -19.14
CA TRP A 41 1.20 5.04 -18.95
C TRP A 41 2.13 4.76 -17.77
N VAL A 42 2.08 3.50 -17.32
CA VAL A 42 2.92 2.92 -16.28
C VAL A 42 3.56 1.64 -16.83
N GLU A 43 4.82 1.41 -16.53
CA GLU A 43 5.54 0.19 -16.84
C GLU A 43 5.86 -0.56 -15.55
N LEU A 44 5.61 -1.87 -15.55
CA LEU A 44 6.04 -2.77 -14.48
C LEU A 44 7.22 -3.61 -14.96
N TYR A 45 8.12 -3.95 -14.04
CA TYR A 45 9.25 -4.83 -14.28
C TYR A 45 9.24 -6.01 -13.30
N ASN A 46 9.45 -7.21 -13.82
CA ASN A 46 9.68 -8.41 -13.03
C ASN A 46 11.18 -8.53 -12.72
N THR A 47 11.54 -8.39 -11.44
CA THR A 47 12.94 -8.44 -10.98
C THR A 47 13.48 -9.86 -10.87
N ASN A 48 12.61 -10.87 -11.00
CA ASN A 48 12.97 -12.28 -10.99
C ASN A 48 13.22 -12.84 -12.39
N THR A 49 14.01 -13.91 -12.45
CA THR A 49 14.30 -14.65 -13.69
C THR A 49 13.17 -15.58 -14.13
N ASN A 50 12.20 -15.86 -13.26
CA ASN A 50 11.04 -16.70 -13.57
C ASN A 50 9.81 -15.83 -13.87
N PRO A 51 8.86 -16.32 -14.70
CA PRO A 51 7.58 -15.64 -14.89
C PRO A 51 6.80 -15.49 -13.58
N ILE A 52 6.12 -14.35 -13.43
CA ILE A 52 5.27 -14.05 -12.28
C ILE A 52 3.84 -13.82 -12.76
N SER A 53 2.89 -14.46 -12.09
CA SER A 53 1.47 -14.15 -12.27
C SER A 53 1.12 -12.82 -11.62
N LEU A 54 0.37 -12.00 -12.34
CA LEU A 54 -0.21 -10.76 -11.85
C LEU A 54 -1.61 -10.96 -11.24
N GLN A 55 -2.07 -12.19 -11.03
CA GLN A 55 -3.32 -12.44 -10.32
C GLN A 55 -3.25 -11.82 -8.91
N GLY A 56 -4.24 -10.99 -8.59
CA GLY A 56 -4.29 -10.25 -7.33
C GLY A 56 -3.51 -8.93 -7.34
N TYR A 57 -2.71 -8.65 -8.37
CA TYR A 57 -2.07 -7.34 -8.50
C TYR A 57 -3.06 -6.27 -8.95
N SER A 58 -2.84 -5.05 -8.50
CA SER A 58 -3.55 -3.86 -8.99
C SER A 58 -2.67 -2.61 -8.91
N ILE A 59 -3.00 -1.61 -9.72
CA ILE A 59 -2.39 -0.27 -9.66
C ILE A 59 -3.44 0.69 -9.12
N ASP A 60 -3.10 1.36 -8.02
CA ASP A 60 -3.91 2.37 -7.34
C ASP A 60 -3.28 3.75 -7.56
N PHE A 61 -4.04 4.63 -8.21
CA PHE A 61 -3.65 5.99 -8.58
C PHE A 61 -4.16 6.95 -7.52
N GLY A 62 -3.30 7.25 -6.54
CA GLY A 62 -3.67 7.73 -5.22
C GLY A 62 -4.54 8.99 -5.20
N SER A 63 -4.37 9.91 -6.13
CA SER A 63 -5.18 11.13 -6.18
C SER A 63 -6.49 11.00 -6.99
N SER A 64 -6.58 10.05 -7.92
CA SER A 64 -7.84 9.77 -8.63
C SER A 64 -8.73 8.76 -7.91
N SER A 65 -8.20 8.06 -6.89
CA SER A 65 -8.84 6.89 -6.24
C SER A 65 -9.25 5.80 -7.25
N GLN A 66 -8.67 5.81 -8.45
CA GLN A 66 -8.92 4.82 -9.46
C GLN A 66 -7.98 3.63 -9.26
N VAL A 67 -8.51 2.44 -9.47
CA VAL A 67 -7.75 1.19 -9.35
C VAL A 67 -7.90 0.39 -10.65
N LYS A 68 -6.79 -0.11 -11.16
CA LYS A 68 -6.72 -1.05 -12.28
C LYS A 68 -6.23 -2.40 -11.79
N SER A 69 -7.10 -3.41 -11.81
CA SER A 69 -6.75 -4.77 -11.41
C SER A 69 -6.39 -5.63 -12.61
N PHE A 70 -5.33 -6.42 -12.50
CA PHE A 70 -4.94 -7.41 -13.50
C PHE A 70 -5.90 -8.60 -13.50
N CYS A 71 -6.03 -9.24 -14.65
CA CYS A 71 -6.92 -10.37 -14.87
C CYS A 71 -6.26 -11.69 -14.50
N GLU A 72 -7.07 -12.72 -14.29
CA GLU A 72 -6.55 -14.08 -14.17
C GLU A 72 -5.83 -14.51 -15.46
N GLY A 73 -4.62 -15.06 -15.31
CA GLY A 73 -3.75 -15.45 -16.44
C GLY A 73 -2.76 -14.37 -16.88
N ASP A 74 -2.92 -13.12 -16.44
CA ASP A 74 -1.91 -12.09 -16.67
C ASP A 74 -0.59 -12.47 -15.99
N GLN A 75 0.51 -12.27 -16.71
CA GLN A 75 1.86 -12.57 -16.23
C GLN A 75 2.91 -11.66 -16.84
N ILE A 76 4.05 -11.53 -16.16
CA ILE A 76 5.26 -10.93 -16.69
C ILE A 76 6.32 -12.02 -16.75
N ALA A 77 6.95 -12.23 -17.91
CA ALA A 77 8.08 -13.15 -18.02
C ALA A 77 9.24 -12.69 -17.11
N GLY A 78 10.20 -13.58 -16.85
CA GLY A 78 11.36 -13.23 -16.03
C GLY A 78 12.18 -12.11 -16.66
N ASN A 79 12.68 -11.17 -15.85
CA ASN A 79 13.44 -10.00 -16.29
C ASN A 79 12.79 -9.27 -17.48
N SER A 80 11.46 -9.19 -17.47
CA SER A 80 10.67 -8.61 -18.56
C SER A 80 9.70 -7.57 -18.01
N TYR A 81 9.04 -6.88 -18.93
CA TYR A 81 8.24 -5.70 -18.63
C TYR A 81 6.76 -5.92 -18.99
N LYS A 82 5.89 -5.12 -18.41
CA LYS A 82 4.47 -5.01 -18.79
C LYS A 82 4.09 -3.55 -18.88
N LEU A 83 3.51 -3.16 -20.01
CA LEU A 83 3.09 -1.79 -20.25
C LEU A 83 1.59 -1.61 -19.98
N ILE A 84 1.26 -0.63 -19.15
CA ILE A 84 -0.09 -0.24 -18.79
C ILE A 84 -0.40 1.10 -19.45
N ILE A 85 -1.16 1.05 -20.55
CA ILE A 85 -1.61 2.25 -21.25
C ILE A 85 -2.94 2.72 -20.63
N LEU A 86 -2.98 3.98 -20.20
CA LEU A 86 -4.12 4.57 -19.53
C LEU A 86 -4.96 5.38 -20.52
N ALA A 87 -6.28 5.35 -20.32
CA ALA A 87 -7.21 6.01 -21.23
C ALA A 87 -7.03 7.53 -21.20
N THR A 88 -6.87 8.13 -22.38
CA THR A 88 -6.57 9.56 -22.58
C THR A 88 -7.60 10.52 -22.00
N SER A 89 -8.84 10.07 -21.77
CA SER A 89 -9.95 10.88 -21.27
C SER A 89 -10.05 10.96 -19.74
N ALA A 90 -9.23 10.22 -19.00
CA ALA A 90 -9.43 10.02 -17.57
C ALA A 90 -8.36 10.66 -16.65
N PHE A 91 -7.31 11.29 -17.21
CA PHE A 91 -6.26 12.02 -16.46
C PHE A 91 -5.83 11.28 -15.19
N TRP A 92 -5.34 10.05 -15.37
CA TRP A 92 -5.13 9.09 -14.29
C TRP A 92 -4.01 9.52 -13.35
N LEU A 93 -3.01 10.23 -13.89
CA LEU A 93 -1.72 10.50 -13.26
C LEU A 93 -1.47 11.99 -12.90
N HIS A 94 -2.52 12.82 -12.87
CA HIS A 94 -2.51 14.21 -12.38
C HIS A 94 -1.23 15.03 -12.66
N ASN A 95 -1.08 15.42 -13.92
CA ASN A 95 0.18 15.90 -14.49
C ASN A 95 0.68 17.24 -13.92
N THR A 96 -0.20 18.04 -13.31
CA THR A 96 0.14 19.39 -12.81
C THR A 96 0.47 19.41 -11.31
N ASN A 97 -0.15 18.55 -10.52
CA ASN A 97 -0.05 18.59 -9.06
C ASN A 97 0.71 17.38 -8.49
N GLY A 98 1.24 16.52 -9.36
CA GLY A 98 1.82 15.25 -8.96
C GLY A 98 0.78 14.20 -8.66
N ASP A 99 1.25 12.96 -8.52
CA ASP A 99 0.42 11.84 -8.09
C ASP A 99 1.26 10.83 -7.30
N THR A 100 0.60 9.83 -6.75
CA THR A 100 1.22 8.63 -6.21
C THR A 100 0.68 7.40 -6.92
N VAL A 101 1.56 6.61 -7.51
CA VAL A 101 1.21 5.32 -8.12
C VAL A 101 1.62 4.22 -7.15
N ASN A 102 0.64 3.44 -6.69
CA ASN A 102 0.88 2.32 -5.80
C ASN A 102 0.64 1.01 -6.54
N LEU A 103 1.66 0.16 -6.61
CA LEU A 103 1.50 -1.23 -7.01
C LEU A 103 1.07 -2.03 -5.79
N LYS A 104 -0.07 -2.69 -5.88
CA LYS A 104 -0.61 -3.54 -4.84
C LYS A 104 -0.58 -4.99 -5.25
N ASN A 105 -0.32 -5.88 -4.29
CA ASN A 105 -0.56 -7.30 -4.39
C ASN A 105 -1.60 -7.66 -3.32
N ASN A 106 -2.80 -8.04 -3.75
CA ASN A 106 -3.99 -8.11 -2.93
C ASN A 106 -4.26 -6.78 -2.22
N SER A 107 -4.15 -6.73 -0.90
CA SER A 107 -4.36 -5.51 -0.10
C SER A 107 -3.07 -4.77 0.24
N ASP A 108 -1.92 -5.38 0.00
CA ASP A 108 -0.62 -4.84 0.40
C ASP A 108 -0.03 -3.98 -0.71
N THR A 109 0.41 -2.76 -0.39
CA THR A 109 1.24 -1.97 -1.31
C THR A 109 2.64 -2.58 -1.33
N VAL A 110 3.05 -3.09 -2.48
CA VAL A 110 4.35 -3.75 -2.68
C VAL A 110 5.38 -2.82 -3.33
N ASP A 111 4.94 -1.79 -4.05
CA ASP A 111 5.82 -0.75 -4.56
C ASP A 111 5.06 0.59 -4.72
N THR A 112 5.78 1.70 -4.63
CA THR A 112 5.17 3.03 -4.75
C THR A 112 6.14 4.04 -5.36
N ILE A 113 5.57 4.98 -6.11
CA ILE A 113 6.26 6.17 -6.59
C ILE A 113 5.35 7.38 -6.40
N SER A 114 5.92 8.46 -5.86
CA SER A 114 5.29 9.78 -5.77
C SER A 114 6.14 10.81 -6.50
N TYR A 115 5.49 11.69 -7.25
CA TYR A 115 6.14 12.81 -7.96
C TYR A 115 5.30 14.09 -7.80
N GLY A 116 5.89 15.23 -8.12
CA GLY A 116 5.29 16.56 -8.02
C GLY A 116 5.49 17.25 -6.66
N PRO A 117 4.80 18.37 -6.42
CA PRO A 117 4.98 19.21 -5.23
C PRO A 117 4.91 18.42 -3.92
N GLY A 118 5.99 18.50 -3.13
CA GLY A 118 6.09 17.82 -1.84
C GLY A 118 6.67 16.40 -1.89
N SER A 119 7.00 15.89 -3.08
CA SER A 119 7.79 14.67 -3.25
C SER A 119 9.26 15.01 -3.54
N SER A 120 10.12 13.98 -3.58
CA SER A 120 11.53 14.12 -3.98
C SER A 120 11.76 14.16 -5.49
N LEU A 121 10.70 14.01 -6.29
CA LEU A 121 10.74 13.96 -7.75
C LEU A 121 9.85 15.06 -8.32
N ASP A 122 10.38 15.84 -9.27
CA ASP A 122 9.57 16.87 -9.92
C ASP A 122 8.50 16.28 -10.85
N ASN A 123 7.54 17.10 -11.29
CA ASN A 123 6.61 16.71 -12.34
C ASN A 123 7.34 16.63 -13.69
N PRO A 124 7.35 15.48 -14.38
CA PRO A 124 7.96 15.37 -15.69
C PRO A 124 7.11 16.11 -16.74
N SER A 125 7.76 16.68 -17.75
CA SER A 125 7.08 17.26 -18.92
C SER A 125 6.49 16.19 -19.85
N ASN A 126 5.76 16.60 -20.89
CA ASN A 126 5.08 15.67 -21.81
C ASN A 126 6.03 14.85 -22.71
N THR A 127 7.32 15.16 -22.72
CA THR A 127 8.37 14.37 -23.39
C THR A 127 9.21 13.55 -22.42
N GLN A 128 8.88 13.61 -21.12
CA GLN A 128 9.65 13.00 -20.06
C GLN A 128 8.88 11.89 -19.36
N SER A 129 9.64 10.94 -18.85
CA SER A 129 9.16 9.90 -17.95
C SER A 129 10.03 9.86 -16.70
N ILE A 130 9.49 9.28 -15.64
CA ILE A 130 10.23 8.96 -14.42
C ILE A 130 10.56 7.48 -14.48
N THR A 131 11.84 7.11 -14.44
CA THR A 131 12.30 5.73 -14.61
C THR A 131 13.28 5.31 -13.52
N ARG A 132 13.30 4.01 -13.20
CA ARG A 132 14.35 3.40 -12.36
C ARG A 132 15.63 3.26 -13.18
N SER A 133 16.77 3.65 -12.62
CA SER A 133 18.08 3.53 -13.28
C SER A 133 19.13 2.92 -12.35
N PRO A 134 19.52 1.64 -12.54
CA PRO A 134 19.02 0.67 -13.53
C PRO A 134 17.60 0.16 -13.22
N ASP A 135 17.00 -0.58 -14.17
CA ASP A 135 15.66 -1.17 -14.02
C ASP A 135 15.52 -1.98 -12.72
N GLY A 136 14.38 -1.80 -12.06
CA GLY A 136 14.08 -2.41 -10.77
C GLY A 136 14.89 -1.91 -9.57
N SER A 137 15.83 -0.98 -9.75
CA SER A 137 16.59 -0.38 -8.64
C SER A 137 15.79 0.66 -7.87
N SER A 138 16.20 1.02 -6.64
CA SER A 138 15.56 2.09 -5.87
C SER A 138 15.86 3.52 -6.36
N ASN A 139 16.61 3.68 -7.45
CA ASN A 139 17.07 4.98 -7.92
C ASN A 139 16.16 5.50 -9.03
N TRP A 140 15.40 6.56 -8.75
CA TRP A 140 14.49 7.19 -9.69
C TRP A 140 15.12 8.42 -10.33
N ILE A 141 14.98 8.55 -11.65
CA ILE A 141 15.41 9.72 -12.43
C ILE A 141 14.31 10.17 -13.38
N ILE A 142 14.31 11.45 -13.75
CA ILE A 142 13.51 11.97 -14.86
C ILE A 142 14.38 11.95 -16.11
N THR A 143 13.85 11.42 -17.21
CA THR A 143 14.57 11.31 -18.48
C THR A 143 13.69 11.68 -19.67
N ASP A 144 14.32 12.17 -20.74
CA ASP A 144 13.67 12.42 -22.05
C ASP A 144 13.62 11.15 -22.92
N THR A 145 14.38 10.11 -22.56
CA THR A 145 14.41 8.83 -23.28
C THR A 145 13.54 7.82 -22.56
N SER A 146 12.32 7.63 -23.05
CA SER A 146 11.44 6.59 -22.53
C SER A 146 11.71 5.22 -23.14
N SER A 147 11.61 4.17 -22.34
CA SER A 147 11.88 2.81 -22.79
C SER A 147 10.63 2.08 -23.33
N GLN A 148 9.43 2.39 -22.81
CA GLN A 148 8.13 1.75 -23.14
C GLN A 148 8.26 0.27 -23.52
N GLN A 149 8.80 -0.51 -22.60
CA GLN A 149 9.13 -1.91 -22.80
C GLN A 149 7.96 -2.82 -22.42
N GLY A 150 7.88 -3.95 -23.11
CA GLY A 150 6.96 -5.05 -22.80
C GLY A 150 5.61 -4.97 -23.51
N ASP A 151 4.86 -6.05 -23.38
CA ASP A 151 3.54 -6.18 -23.98
C ASP A 151 2.52 -5.32 -23.24
N THR A 152 1.53 -4.80 -23.96
CA THR A 152 0.43 -4.03 -23.39
C THR A 152 -0.58 -4.94 -22.69
N VAL A 153 -1.09 -4.50 -21.54
CA VAL A 153 -2.18 -5.20 -20.85
C VAL A 153 -3.56 -4.70 -21.30
N SER A 154 -4.53 -5.62 -21.37
CA SER A 154 -5.95 -5.29 -21.48
C SER A 154 -6.63 -5.53 -20.14
N PHE A 155 -7.30 -4.52 -19.59
CA PHE A 155 -8.07 -4.66 -18.34
C PHE A 155 -9.49 -5.19 -18.54
N VAL A 156 -9.78 -5.77 -19.71
CA VAL A 156 -11.04 -6.46 -19.97
C VAL A 156 -10.82 -7.94 -19.69
N CYS A 157 -11.18 -8.37 -18.49
CA CYS A 157 -10.99 -9.76 -18.10
C CYS A 157 -11.93 -10.68 -18.87
N PRO A 158 -11.46 -11.85 -19.32
CA PRO A 158 -12.33 -12.84 -19.92
C PRO A 158 -13.35 -13.32 -18.89
N THR A 159 -14.61 -13.37 -19.29
CA THR A 159 -15.65 -13.99 -18.47
C THR A 159 -15.32 -15.48 -18.32
N PRO A 160 -15.30 -16.06 -17.11
CA PRO A 160 -15.06 -17.49 -16.96
C PRO A 160 -16.11 -18.24 -17.76
N THR A 161 -15.67 -19.18 -18.60
CA THR A 161 -16.59 -20.06 -19.32
C THR A 161 -17.29 -20.91 -18.26
N PRO A 162 -18.64 -20.98 -18.22
CA PRO A 162 -19.34 -21.79 -17.24
C PRO A 162 -18.82 -23.22 -17.34
N THR A 163 -18.29 -23.73 -16.24
CA THR A 163 -17.88 -25.13 -16.15
C THR A 163 -19.11 -25.99 -16.44
N PRO A 164 -19.05 -26.97 -17.35
CA PRO A 164 -20.20 -27.83 -17.62
C PRO A 164 -20.66 -28.45 -16.31
N THR A 165 -21.89 -28.14 -15.90
CA THR A 165 -22.48 -28.72 -14.70
C THR A 165 -22.56 -30.22 -14.93
N ASN A 166 -22.02 -31.03 -14.01
CA ASN A 166 -22.21 -32.47 -14.05
C ASN A 166 -23.73 -32.73 -14.17
N ILE A 167 -24.14 -33.33 -15.29
CA ILE A 167 -25.51 -33.81 -15.45
C ILE A 167 -25.75 -34.77 -14.29
N PRO A 168 -26.81 -34.59 -13.49
CA PRO A 168 -27.13 -35.54 -12.44
C PRO A 168 -27.26 -36.91 -13.10
N THR A 169 -26.44 -37.87 -12.67
CA THR A 169 -26.61 -39.28 -13.03
C THR A 169 -28.05 -39.67 -12.71
N PRO A 170 -28.77 -40.34 -13.63
CA PRO A 170 -30.15 -40.76 -13.37
C PRO A 170 -30.18 -41.55 -12.06
N THR A 171 -30.94 -41.06 -11.09
CA THR A 171 -31.17 -41.75 -9.83
C THR A 171 -31.99 -43.01 -10.13
N ASP A 172 -31.54 -44.17 -9.65
CA ASP A 172 -32.30 -45.40 -9.78
C ASP A 172 -33.75 -45.18 -9.30
N ALA A 173 -34.70 -45.64 -10.11
CA ALA A 173 -36.12 -45.53 -9.79
C ALA A 173 -36.38 -46.18 -8.42
N PRO A 174 -37.15 -45.54 -7.53
CA PRO A 174 -37.44 -46.10 -6.22
C PRO A 174 -38.04 -47.49 -6.38
N THR A 175 -37.41 -48.48 -5.78
CA THR A 175 -37.93 -49.85 -5.70
C THR A 175 -39.35 -49.79 -5.13
N PRO A 176 -40.36 -50.43 -5.76
CA PRO A 176 -41.74 -50.36 -5.29
C PRO A 176 -41.82 -50.83 -3.83
N THR A 177 -42.18 -49.90 -2.94
CA THR A 177 -42.38 -50.19 -1.53
C THR A 177 -43.61 -51.07 -1.38
N LYS A 178 -43.49 -52.17 -0.63
CA LYS A 178 -44.64 -53.04 -0.32
C LYS A 178 -45.76 -52.20 0.28
N THR A 179 -46.96 -52.31 -0.29
CA THR A 179 -48.16 -51.63 0.19
C THR A 179 -48.34 -51.94 1.68
N PRO A 180 -48.45 -50.93 2.56
CA PRO A 180 -48.66 -51.18 3.97
C PRO A 180 -50.00 -51.91 4.16
N THR A 181 -49.95 -52.98 4.93
CA THR A 181 -51.14 -53.74 5.36
C THR A 181 -52.05 -52.79 6.14
N PRO A 182 -53.38 -52.78 5.90
CA PRO A 182 -54.29 -51.86 6.56
C PRO A 182 -54.18 -51.98 8.09
N THR A 183 -53.71 -50.93 8.73
CA THR A 183 -53.66 -50.82 10.19
C THR A 183 -55.08 -50.61 10.70
N LYS A 184 -55.43 -51.31 11.79
CA LYS A 184 -56.75 -51.19 12.42
C LYS A 184 -57.04 -49.72 12.76
N THR A 185 -58.22 -49.27 12.34
CA THR A 185 -58.72 -47.91 12.59
C THR A 185 -58.63 -47.56 14.08
N PRO A 186 -57.95 -46.46 14.46
CA PRO A 186 -57.90 -46.05 15.84
C PRO A 186 -59.31 -45.72 16.35
N THR A 187 -59.60 -46.19 17.56
CA THR A 187 -60.86 -45.93 18.27
C THR A 187 -60.92 -44.43 18.61
N PRO A 188 -62.06 -43.75 18.45
CA PRO A 188 -62.16 -42.31 18.68
C PRO A 188 -61.79 -41.95 20.12
N THR A 189 -60.70 -41.20 20.26
CA THR A 189 -60.26 -40.64 21.54
C THR A 189 -61.17 -39.47 21.91
N LYS A 190 -61.57 -39.40 23.19
CA LYS A 190 -62.46 -38.36 23.70
C LYS A 190 -61.88 -36.97 23.45
N THR A 191 -62.71 -36.08 22.91
CA THR A 191 -62.42 -34.68 22.63
C THR A 191 -61.88 -33.96 23.89
N PRO A 192 -60.71 -33.31 23.84
CA PRO A 192 -60.21 -32.54 24.98
C PRO A 192 -61.13 -31.35 25.26
N THR A 193 -61.35 -31.10 26.54
CA THR A 193 -62.16 -30.00 27.07
C THR A 193 -61.43 -28.67 26.83
N PRO A 194 -62.12 -27.59 26.39
CA PRO A 194 -61.48 -26.32 26.08
C PRO A 194 -60.76 -25.74 27.29
N THR A 195 -59.46 -25.50 27.14
CA THR A 195 -58.63 -24.84 28.14
C THR A 195 -58.84 -23.33 28.05
N LYS A 196 -59.00 -22.66 29.20
CA LYS A 196 -59.28 -21.22 29.29
C LYS A 196 -58.20 -20.40 28.58
N VAL A 197 -58.66 -19.45 27.77
CA VAL A 197 -57.85 -18.48 27.03
C VAL A 197 -57.06 -17.60 28.01
N PRO A 198 -55.75 -17.42 27.84
CA PRO A 198 -54.98 -16.51 28.68
C PRO A 198 -55.35 -15.05 28.40
N THR A 199 -55.55 -14.31 29.48
CA THR A 199 -55.86 -12.87 29.51
C THR A 199 -54.68 -12.06 28.98
N SER A 200 -54.95 -11.08 28.11
CA SER A 200 -53.95 -10.22 27.48
C SER A 200 -53.13 -9.44 28.52
N THR A 201 -51.81 -9.55 28.43
CA THR A 201 -50.86 -8.76 29.22
C THR A 201 -50.67 -7.40 28.54
N GLN A 202 -50.86 -6.30 29.27
CA GLN A 202 -50.72 -4.94 28.72
C GLN A 202 -49.27 -4.63 28.34
N THR A 203 -49.08 -4.11 27.13
CA THR A 203 -47.81 -3.64 26.57
C THR A 203 -47.35 -2.37 27.28
N PRO A 204 -46.10 -2.27 27.77
CA PRO A 204 -45.59 -1.01 28.32
C PRO A 204 -45.39 0.05 27.23
N SER A 205 -45.79 1.28 27.57
CA SER A 205 -45.74 2.48 26.73
C SER A 205 -44.29 2.95 26.46
N PRO A 206 -43.96 3.44 25.25
CA PRO A 206 -42.60 3.85 24.90
C PRO A 206 -42.15 5.08 25.69
N THR A 207 -40.94 4.98 26.25
CA THR A 207 -40.25 6.05 26.97
C THR A 207 -39.72 7.09 25.99
N SER A 208 -39.98 8.38 26.23
CA SER A 208 -39.53 9.49 25.38
C SER A 208 -38.01 9.68 25.45
N THR A 209 -37.35 9.54 24.30
CA THR A 209 -35.92 9.85 24.13
C THR A 209 -35.70 11.36 24.09
N LYS A 210 -34.78 11.86 24.92
CA LYS A 210 -34.39 13.28 24.97
C LYS A 210 -33.72 13.72 23.66
N LYS A 211 -34.14 14.90 23.21
CA LYS A 211 -33.67 15.67 22.04
C LYS A 211 -32.15 15.94 22.12
N PRO A 212 -31.37 15.75 21.03
CA PRO A 212 -29.95 16.08 21.02
C PRO A 212 -29.73 17.61 21.03
N THR A 213 -28.79 18.04 21.86
CA THR A 213 -28.28 19.42 21.98
C THR A 213 -27.43 19.77 20.75
N PRO A 214 -27.67 20.90 20.06
CA PRO A 214 -26.81 21.32 18.95
C PRO A 214 -25.44 21.78 19.45
N THR A 215 -24.39 21.23 18.84
CA THR A 215 -22.99 21.62 19.02
C THR A 215 -22.73 23.01 18.38
N PRO A 216 -21.99 23.92 19.02
CA PRO A 216 -21.79 25.28 18.49
C PRO A 216 -20.85 25.31 17.27
N THR A 217 -21.34 25.92 16.19
CA THR A 217 -20.62 26.19 14.95
C THR A 217 -19.53 27.25 15.16
N LYS A 218 -18.29 26.92 14.80
CA LYS A 218 -17.16 27.86 14.80
C LYS A 218 -17.28 28.80 13.60
N LYS A 219 -17.40 30.10 13.88
CA LYS A 219 -17.47 31.21 12.92
C LYS A 219 -16.13 31.37 12.20
N ILE A 220 -16.11 31.14 10.89
CA ILE A 220 -14.98 31.49 10.01
C ILE A 220 -15.29 32.85 9.37
N THR A 221 -14.38 33.79 9.57
CA THR A 221 -14.37 35.14 8.98
C THR A 221 -13.77 35.05 7.57
N PRO A 222 -14.44 35.55 6.51
CA PRO A 222 -13.77 35.78 5.24
C PRO A 222 -13.06 37.14 5.26
N SER A 223 -11.74 37.12 5.08
CA SER A 223 -10.91 38.30 4.84
C SER A 223 -10.83 38.56 3.33
N THR A 224 -11.19 39.78 2.96
CA THR A 224 -11.13 40.40 1.65
C THR A 224 -9.71 40.57 1.11
N ALA A 225 -9.50 40.20 -0.15
CA ALA A 225 -8.57 40.79 -1.12
C ALA A 225 -9.00 40.22 -2.49
N GLU A 226 -9.84 40.91 -3.28
CA GLU A 226 -9.45 41.99 -4.20
C GLU A 226 -8.26 41.60 -5.09
N ILE A 227 -8.53 41.00 -6.26
CA ILE A 227 -7.85 41.32 -7.52
C ILE A 227 -8.88 41.18 -8.65
N GLU A 228 -9.41 42.32 -9.09
CA GLU A 228 -9.90 42.52 -10.45
C GLU A 228 -8.73 43.16 -11.21
N LEU A 229 -8.16 42.49 -12.21
CA LEU A 229 -7.47 43.15 -13.32
C LEU A 229 -7.36 42.23 -14.56
N LEU A 230 -8.34 42.41 -15.44
CA LEU A 230 -8.20 42.66 -16.88
C LEU A 230 -7.23 41.80 -17.71
N SER A 231 -7.85 40.89 -18.47
CA SER A 231 -7.80 40.76 -19.94
C SER A 231 -6.67 41.43 -20.76
N ASN A 232 -6.03 40.57 -21.57
CA ASN A 232 -5.64 40.75 -22.98
C ASN A 232 -4.73 41.94 -23.38
N GLU A 233 -3.55 41.62 -23.90
CA GLU A 233 -3.24 41.90 -25.31
C GLU A 233 -2.02 41.12 -25.84
N ALA A 234 -2.24 40.50 -27.00
CA ALA A 234 -1.21 39.96 -27.86
C ALA A 234 -0.76 41.05 -28.84
N LYS A 235 0.57 41.22 -29.02
CA LYS A 235 1.23 41.38 -30.34
C LYS A 235 2.74 41.68 -30.22
N ASN A 236 3.50 40.81 -30.88
CA ASN A 236 4.51 41.10 -31.89
C ASN A 236 5.98 41.41 -31.49
N SER A 237 6.84 40.44 -31.84
CA SER A 237 8.10 40.56 -32.61
C SER A 237 9.19 41.52 -32.13
N LYS A 238 10.35 40.95 -31.77
CA LYS A 238 11.57 40.99 -32.61
C LYS A 238 12.70 40.11 -32.05
N ASN A 239 13.50 39.62 -33.00
CA ASN A 239 14.80 38.96 -32.87
C ASN A 239 15.71 39.48 -31.74
N GLU A 240 16.45 38.55 -31.13
CA GLU A 240 17.91 38.61 -30.93
C GLU A 240 18.35 37.22 -30.44
N GLN A 241 18.96 36.44 -31.33
CA GLN A 241 20.41 36.20 -31.45
C GLN A 241 20.96 35.18 -30.44
N GLU A 242 21.37 34.07 -31.05
CA GLU A 242 22.02 32.87 -30.54
C GLU A 242 23.33 33.18 -29.80
N GLU A 243 23.41 32.79 -28.52
CA GLU A 243 24.70 32.59 -27.84
C GLU A 243 24.81 31.15 -27.32
N LYS A 244 25.78 30.45 -27.92
CA LYS A 244 26.23 29.09 -27.69
C LYS A 244 26.69 28.88 -26.23
N PRO A 245 26.14 27.91 -25.46
CA PRO A 245 26.69 27.60 -24.15
C PRO A 245 27.96 26.76 -24.29
N THR A 246 29.05 27.24 -23.70
CA THR A 246 30.28 26.49 -23.48
C THR A 246 30.10 25.63 -22.22
N PRO A 247 30.45 24.32 -22.21
CA PRO A 247 30.19 23.44 -21.09
C PRO A 247 31.06 23.78 -19.88
N GLN A 248 30.44 24.15 -18.76
CA GLN A 248 31.08 24.18 -17.45
C GLN A 248 30.97 22.80 -16.82
N VAL A 249 32.11 22.11 -16.72
CA VAL A 249 32.30 20.93 -15.86
C VAL A 249 32.48 21.43 -14.43
N LEU A 250 31.56 21.07 -13.52
CA LEU A 250 31.77 21.28 -12.09
C LEU A 250 31.09 20.20 -11.24
N GLY A 251 31.93 19.33 -10.66
CA GLY A 251 31.76 18.80 -9.31
C GLY A 251 30.94 17.53 -9.14
N GLU A 252 31.59 16.37 -9.16
CA GLU A 252 31.12 15.19 -8.45
C GLU A 252 30.99 15.51 -6.95
N SER A 253 29.75 15.64 -6.46
CA SER A 253 29.46 15.66 -5.03
C SER A 253 29.45 14.23 -4.52
N THR A 254 30.59 13.73 -4.06
CA THR A 254 30.66 12.49 -3.30
C THR A 254 29.97 12.71 -1.95
N SER A 255 28.74 12.22 -1.79
CA SER A 255 28.01 12.23 -0.52
C SER A 255 28.69 11.30 0.50
N LYS A 256 29.62 11.84 1.28
CA LYS A 256 30.21 11.15 2.43
C LYS A 256 29.27 11.13 3.62
N LEU A 257 28.21 10.34 3.59
CA LEU A 257 27.48 9.94 4.80
C LEU A 257 26.97 8.49 4.66
N PRO A 258 27.76 7.52 5.18
CA PRO A 258 27.31 6.84 6.40
C PRO A 258 28.44 6.57 7.44
N PHE A 259 29.61 7.21 7.35
CA PHE A 259 30.71 6.94 8.30
C PHE A 259 30.55 7.62 9.67
N LEU A 260 29.67 8.62 9.81
CA LEU A 260 29.46 9.32 11.08
C LEU A 260 28.72 8.46 12.13
N PHE A 261 27.82 7.58 11.69
CA PHE A 261 27.02 6.74 12.59
C PHE A 261 27.79 5.53 13.12
N ILE A 262 28.76 5.00 12.35
CA ILE A 262 29.63 3.91 12.78
C ILE A 262 30.55 4.37 13.91
N GLY A 263 31.08 5.60 13.83
CA GLY A 263 31.95 6.18 14.86
C GLY A 263 31.24 6.35 16.21
N LEU A 264 30.00 6.86 16.20
CA LEU A 264 29.21 7.05 17.42
C LEU A 264 28.83 5.71 18.08
N GLY A 265 28.54 4.67 17.29
CA GLY A 265 28.25 3.33 17.80
C GLY A 265 29.44 2.70 18.54
N ILE A 266 30.66 2.83 18.00
CA ILE A 266 31.87 2.29 18.64
C ILE A 266 32.19 3.03 19.94
N ILE A 267 32.04 4.36 19.95
CA ILE A 267 32.25 5.17 21.16
C ILE A 267 31.26 4.75 22.24
N PHE A 268 29.97 4.57 21.89
CA PHE A 268 28.96 4.13 22.85
C PHE A 268 29.26 2.75 23.45
N LEU A 269 29.64 1.78 22.61
CA LEU A 269 30.02 0.43 23.08
C LEU A 269 31.26 0.46 23.99
N SER A 270 32.24 1.30 23.68
CA SER A 270 33.44 1.45 24.51
C SER A 270 33.12 2.05 25.89
N VAL A 271 32.23 3.05 25.95
CA VAL A 271 31.78 3.66 27.21
C VAL A 271 30.97 2.66 28.04
N CYS A 272 30.08 1.89 27.40
CA CYS A 272 29.34 0.82 28.08
C CYS A 272 30.28 -0.26 28.66
N ALA A 273 31.31 -0.68 27.93
CA ALA A 273 32.28 -1.66 28.41
C ALA A 273 33.10 -1.12 29.60
N ILE A 274 33.51 0.15 29.57
CA ILE A 274 34.24 0.79 30.68
C ILE A 274 33.34 0.88 31.92
N LEU A 275 32.08 1.31 31.78
CA LEU A 275 31.15 1.38 32.89
C LEU A 275 30.83 -0.01 33.47
N ALA A 276 30.70 -1.03 32.63
CA ALA A 276 30.55 -2.41 33.07
C ALA A 276 31.80 -2.90 33.83
N TYR A 277 33.00 -2.57 33.34
CA TYR A 277 34.25 -2.91 34.01
C TYR A 277 34.34 -2.27 35.41
N PHE A 278 33.96 -1.01 35.57
CA PHE A 278 33.95 -0.37 36.90
C PHE A 278 32.87 -0.97 37.82
N GLN A 279 31.67 -1.25 37.31
CA GLN A 279 30.60 -1.84 38.11
C GLN A 279 30.86 -3.30 38.50
N LEU A 280 31.58 -4.07 37.69
CA LEU A 280 31.99 -5.44 38.01
C LEU A 280 33.29 -5.48 38.81
N GLY A 281 34.23 -4.56 38.58
CA GLY A 281 35.50 -4.46 39.29
C GLY A 281 35.31 -4.30 40.80
N ASP A 282 34.30 -3.51 41.20
CA ASP A 282 33.93 -3.33 42.61
C ASP A 282 33.34 -4.60 43.25
N LYS A 283 32.87 -5.57 42.45
CA LYS A 283 32.29 -6.83 42.93
C LYS A 283 33.25 -8.02 42.90
N ILE A 284 34.31 -7.97 42.09
CA ILE A 284 35.16 -9.14 41.80
C ILE A 284 36.52 -9.10 42.52
N LEU A 285 36.96 -7.96 43.08
CA LEU A 285 38.26 -7.88 43.80
C LEU A 285 38.15 -7.28 45.22
N PRO A 286 37.52 -7.97 46.19
CA PRO A 286 37.47 -7.49 47.58
C PRO A 286 38.82 -7.57 48.34
N TRP A 287 39.88 -8.14 47.75
CA TRP A 287 41.13 -8.39 48.48
C TRP A 287 42.02 -7.15 48.64
N LYS A 288 42.00 -6.17 47.73
CA LYS A 288 42.98 -5.06 47.77
C LYS A 288 42.78 -3.99 48.85
N ARG A 289 41.82 -4.16 49.79
CA ARG A 289 41.59 -3.20 50.89
C ARG A 289 41.95 -3.71 52.29
N LYS A 290 42.90 -4.65 52.39
CA LYS A 290 43.60 -4.98 53.65
C LYS A 290 45.09 -5.14 53.40
N GLN A 291 45.81 -4.02 53.28
CA GLN A 291 47.25 -3.94 53.54
C GLN A 291 47.71 -2.47 53.55
N SER A 292 47.28 -1.74 54.57
CA SER A 292 48.08 -0.69 55.19
C SER A 292 47.57 -0.57 56.62
N LEU A 293 48.42 -1.03 57.55
CA LEU A 293 48.40 -0.70 58.97
C LEU A 293 48.45 0.82 59.17
#